data_AF-A0A943G1R8-F1
#
_entry.id   AF-A0A943G1R8-F1
#
_cell.length_a   1.000
_cell.length_b   1.000
_cell.length_c   1.000
_cell.angle_alpha   90.00
_cell.angle_beta   90.00
_cell.angle_gamma   90.00
#
_symmetry.space_group_name_H-M   'P 1'
#
loop_
_entity.id
_entity.type
_entity.pdbx_description
1 polymer ?
#
loop_
_entity_poly.entity_id
_entity_poly.type
_entity_poly.pdbx_seq_one_letter_code
_entity_poly.pdbx_strand_id
1 'polypeptide(L)'
;MVLDIIDFSQSCKMEYFNINDVLSHNKLFNFIVGERGNGKTYGALEYVVKRYLKYGEEFIYLRRFKTEIKKVNSLFEPLKINNPKWEITEKNKCFYMNGKYMGFAHALTQSVVQASVATPKVGTIIFDEFTMKEGTYHYLNNEVEDYFLHFWCTVDRFRGVKVIFISNAYSVINPYFTYFGINFDEGNIWKNEDIIAMKTNSVKYREQIKQTRSGQLLSKTNYGNFALNNQFKLDSYDFIAEKTSNARYKFDMILDGLEVGVWFDNESGYYFITNKYSCNGTNSIKFALSNTDLKGATIFTKNVRGIFQLENLGKMYRYGRVYFEDLQIKKVYESVISKW
;
A
#
# COMPACT_ATOMS: atom_id res chain seq x y z
N MET A 1 58.14 4.01 -0.99
CA MET A 1 56.85 3.75 -1.65
C MET A 1 55.78 4.11 -0.63
N VAL A 2 55.31 5.35 -0.68
CA VAL A 2 54.30 5.87 0.25
C VAL A 2 52.97 5.28 -0.19
N LEU A 3 52.31 4.57 0.71
CA LEU A 3 50.94 4.10 0.53
C LEU A 3 50.03 5.34 0.61
N ASP A 4 49.50 5.75 -0.54
CA ASP A 4 48.48 6.78 -0.61
C ASP A 4 47.27 6.35 0.23
N ILE A 5 47.06 7.07 1.34
CA ILE A 5 45.82 7.03 2.10
C ILE A 5 44.77 7.68 1.20
N ILE A 6 43.94 6.86 0.58
CA ILE A 6 42.76 7.32 -0.14
C ILE A 6 41.86 8.02 0.88
N ASP A 7 41.82 9.34 0.79
CA ASP A 7 40.96 10.21 1.56
C ASP A 7 39.49 9.93 1.19
N PHE A 8 38.77 9.22 2.07
CA PHE A 8 37.34 8.89 1.93
C PHE A 8 36.42 10.11 2.15
N SER A 9 36.97 11.33 2.24
CA SER A 9 36.22 12.55 2.60
C SER A 9 35.42 13.20 1.45
N GLN A 10 35.53 12.72 0.21
CA GLN A 10 34.52 13.02 -0.82
C GLN A 10 33.38 11.98 -0.79
N SER A 11 32.67 11.90 0.32
CA SER A 11 31.40 11.16 0.36
C SER A 11 30.43 11.85 -0.60
N CYS A 12 30.11 11.20 -1.72
CA CYS A 12 29.02 11.62 -2.60
C CYS A 12 27.74 11.60 -1.74
N LYS A 13 27.26 12.79 -1.34
CA LYS A 13 26.09 12.92 -0.46
C LYS A 13 24.93 12.20 -1.14
N MET A 14 24.42 11.14 -0.52
CA MET A 14 23.31 10.39 -1.09
C MET A 14 22.10 11.30 -1.29
N GLU A 15 21.52 11.27 -2.48
CA GLU A 15 20.33 12.05 -2.81
C GLU A 15 19.10 11.24 -2.42
N TYR A 16 18.45 11.63 -1.31
CA TYR A 16 17.26 10.97 -0.78
C TYR A 16 15.97 11.58 -1.33
N PHE A 17 14.87 10.85 -1.18
CA PHE A 17 13.53 11.34 -1.48
C PHE A 17 13.20 12.61 -0.66
N ASN A 18 12.68 13.63 -1.34
CA ASN A 18 12.22 14.86 -0.72
C ASN A 18 10.71 14.79 -0.45
N ILE A 19 10.32 14.77 0.82
CA ILE A 19 8.90 14.67 1.18
C ILE A 19 8.05 15.86 0.71
N ASN A 20 8.68 17.02 0.46
CA ASN A 20 7.98 18.20 -0.04
C ASN A 20 7.45 18.01 -1.47
N ASP A 21 8.00 17.06 -2.24
CA ASP A 21 7.49 16.71 -3.57
C ASP A 21 6.04 16.21 -3.50
N VAL A 22 5.62 15.71 -2.33
CA VAL A 22 4.24 15.28 -2.06
C VAL A 22 3.51 16.33 -1.23
N LEU A 23 4.11 16.79 -0.12
CA LEU A 23 3.40 17.64 0.84
C LEU A 23 3.11 19.06 0.34
N SER A 24 3.83 19.54 -0.68
CA SER A 24 3.56 20.85 -1.32
C SER A 24 2.20 20.91 -2.02
N HIS A 25 1.60 19.76 -2.36
CA HIS A 25 0.26 19.68 -2.94
C HIS A 25 -0.86 19.91 -1.92
N ASN A 26 -0.54 20.02 -0.63
CA ASN A 26 -1.47 20.32 0.46
C ASN A 26 -2.73 19.43 0.49
N LYS A 27 -2.55 18.12 0.32
CA LYS A 27 -3.63 17.13 0.34
C LYS A 27 -3.85 16.57 1.74
N LEU A 28 -5.07 16.09 2.01
CA LEU A 28 -5.40 15.40 3.26
C LEU A 28 -4.69 14.06 3.34
N PHE A 29 -4.81 13.23 2.31
CA PHE A 29 -4.14 11.91 2.26
C PHE A 29 -2.99 11.90 1.27
N ASN A 30 -1.82 11.50 1.77
CA ASN A 30 -0.55 11.58 1.04
C ASN A 30 0.09 10.18 1.04
N PHE A 31 -0.12 9.42 -0.03
CA PHE A 31 0.46 8.08 -0.19
C PHE A 31 1.84 8.16 -0.84
N ILE A 32 2.85 7.63 -0.16
CA ILE A 32 4.23 7.64 -0.61
C ILE A 32 4.74 6.20 -0.62
N VAL A 33 4.84 5.62 -1.82
CA VAL A 33 5.28 4.24 -2.02
C VAL A 33 6.56 4.21 -2.84
N GLY A 34 7.46 3.26 -2.59
CA GLY A 34 8.65 3.09 -3.42
C GLY A 34 9.83 2.43 -2.72
N GLU A 35 11.04 2.84 -3.07
CA GLU A 35 12.26 2.10 -2.77
C GLU A 35 12.58 2.00 -1.29
N ARG A 36 13.07 0.84 -0.85
CA ARG A 36 13.51 0.68 0.55
C ARG A 36 14.72 1.56 0.81
N GLY A 37 14.70 2.28 1.94
CA GLY A 37 15.87 3.04 2.41
C GLY A 37 16.06 4.43 1.78
N ASN A 38 15.18 4.85 0.87
CA ASN A 38 15.31 6.15 0.19
C ASN A 38 14.88 7.38 1.03
N GLY A 39 14.60 7.22 2.33
CA GLY A 39 14.37 8.34 3.25
C GLY A 39 12.92 8.78 3.47
N LYS A 40 11.90 8.05 2.94
CA LYS A 40 10.47 8.40 3.15
C LYS A 40 10.08 8.61 4.61
N THR A 41 10.29 7.60 5.46
CA THR A 41 9.95 7.67 6.89
C THR A 41 10.76 8.75 7.60
N TYR A 42 12.05 8.91 7.25
CA TYR A 42 12.89 9.99 7.77
C TYR A 42 12.31 11.37 7.45
N GLY A 43 11.93 11.63 6.18
CA GLY A 43 11.35 12.89 5.76
C GLY A 43 10.02 13.20 6.46
N ALA A 44 9.18 12.19 6.70
CA ALA A 44 7.92 12.36 7.42
C ALA A 44 8.12 12.71 8.89
N LEU A 45 9.07 12.04 9.55
CA LEU A 45 9.44 12.33 10.94
C LEU A 45 10.08 13.73 11.05
N GLU A 46 10.93 14.11 10.09
CA GLU A 46 11.49 15.46 10.03
C GLU A 46 10.41 16.53 9.86
N TYR A 47 9.42 16.28 8.99
CA TYR A 47 8.29 17.17 8.76
C TYR A 47 7.51 17.42 10.06
N VAL A 48 7.08 16.38 10.78
CA VAL A 48 6.28 16.56 12.01
C VAL A 48 7.07 17.24 13.13
N VAL A 49 8.38 16.98 13.24
CA VAL A 49 9.25 17.72 14.18
C VAL A 49 9.29 19.21 13.84
N LYS A 50 9.47 19.56 12.56
CA LYS A 50 9.45 20.96 12.11
C LYS A 50 8.09 21.63 12.35
N ARG A 51 6.98 20.91 12.14
CA ARG A 51 5.62 21.40 12.44
C ARG A 51 5.42 21.65 13.93
N TYR A 52 5.88 20.74 14.78
CA TYR A 52 5.83 20.93 16.23
C TYR A 52 6.65 22.15 16.68
N LEU A 53 7.90 22.26 16.22
CA LEU A 53 8.77 23.39 16.58
C LEU A 53 8.20 24.74 16.14
N LYS A 54 7.51 24.79 15.00
CA LYS A 54 6.99 26.03 14.44
C LYS A 54 5.58 26.40 14.94
N TYR A 55 4.71 25.42 15.14
CA TYR A 55 3.28 25.65 15.39
C TYR A 55 2.74 24.94 16.64
N GLY A 56 3.55 24.10 17.30
CA GLY A 56 3.10 23.28 18.42
C GLY A 56 2.16 22.14 18.01
N GLU A 57 2.16 21.77 16.72
CA GLU A 57 1.34 20.66 16.21
C GLU A 57 1.88 19.32 16.68
N GLU A 58 1.00 18.54 17.31
CA GLU A 58 1.30 17.18 17.73
C GLU A 58 1.10 16.20 16.57
N PHE A 59 1.65 15.00 16.69
CA PHE A 59 1.50 13.96 15.67
C PHE A 59 1.24 12.58 16.24
N ILE A 60 0.73 11.69 15.38
CA ILE A 60 0.57 10.26 15.68
C ILE A 60 1.43 9.45 14.73
N TYR A 61 2.23 8.53 15.27
CA TYR A 61 2.92 7.50 14.49
C TYR A 61 2.11 6.20 14.53
N LEU A 62 1.46 5.88 13.42
CA LEU A 62 0.55 4.76 13.28
C LEU A 62 1.26 3.57 12.62
N ARG A 63 1.12 2.40 13.25
CA ARG A 63 1.41 1.08 12.67
C ARG A 63 0.18 0.21 12.81
N ARG A 64 0.11 -0.93 12.12
CA ARG A 64 -1.08 -1.77 12.14
C ARG A 64 -1.23 -2.56 13.46
N PHE A 65 -0.21 -3.32 13.83
CA PHE A 65 -0.23 -4.23 14.97
C PHE A 65 0.55 -3.70 16.18
N LYS A 66 0.09 -4.08 17.38
CA LYS A 66 0.78 -3.72 18.64
C LYS A 66 2.23 -4.20 18.69
N THR A 67 2.53 -5.33 18.05
CA THR A 67 3.89 -5.92 17.98
C THR A 67 4.87 -5.04 17.22
N GLU A 68 4.39 -4.26 16.25
CA GLU A 68 5.19 -3.30 15.50
C GLU A 68 5.51 -2.06 16.35
N ILE A 69 4.54 -1.61 17.16
CA ILE A 69 4.73 -0.46 18.06
C ILE A 69 5.75 -0.74 19.17
N LYS A 70 5.88 -2.00 19.62
CA LYS A 70 6.89 -2.37 20.63
C LYS A 70 8.33 -2.10 20.18
N LYS A 71 8.56 -2.00 18.87
CA LYS A 71 9.89 -1.76 18.26
C LYS A 71 10.19 -0.28 18.00
N VAL A 72 9.31 0.63 18.43
CA VAL A 72 9.41 2.07 18.13
C VAL A 72 10.42 2.79 19.05
N ASN A 73 11.04 2.10 20.00
CA ASN A 73 12.17 2.66 20.74
C ASN A 73 13.31 2.91 19.75
N SER A 74 13.75 4.17 19.64
CA SER A 74 14.80 4.64 18.71
C SER A 74 14.32 5.05 17.32
N LEU A 75 13.04 5.42 17.16
CA LEU A 75 12.49 5.91 15.91
C LEU A 75 13.21 7.18 15.41
N PHE A 76 13.61 8.06 16.33
CA PHE A 76 14.20 9.35 16.00
C PHE A 76 15.73 9.38 16.00
N GLU A 77 16.43 8.27 16.28
CA GLU A 77 17.90 8.25 16.34
C GLU A 77 18.58 8.81 15.09
N PRO A 78 18.17 8.45 13.85
CA PRO A 78 18.78 9.04 12.66
C PRO A 78 18.58 10.57 12.57
N LEU A 79 17.46 11.08 13.08
CA LEU A 79 17.17 12.52 13.10
C LEU A 79 18.00 13.25 14.15
N LYS A 80 18.20 12.64 15.32
CA LYS A 80 19.05 13.19 16.40
C LYS A 80 20.50 13.33 15.95
N ILE A 81 21.03 12.32 15.25
CA ILE A 81 22.40 12.35 14.71
C ILE A 81 22.55 13.51 13.70
N ASN A 82 21.60 13.67 12.80
CA ASN A 82 21.65 14.70 11.77
C ASN A 82 21.29 16.11 12.29
N ASN A 83 20.58 16.20 13.41
CA ASN A 83 20.14 17.44 14.04
C ASN A 83 20.44 17.40 15.56
N PRO A 84 21.70 17.54 15.99
CA PRO A 84 22.07 17.39 17.41
C PRO A 84 21.39 18.38 18.37
N LYS A 85 20.85 19.49 17.84
CA LYS A 85 20.09 20.49 18.61
C LYS A 85 18.65 20.05 18.94
N TRP A 86 18.16 18.98 18.32
CA TRP A 86 16.83 18.44 18.58
C TRP A 86 16.91 17.42 19.71
N GLU A 87 16.58 17.85 20.93
CA GLU A 87 16.56 16.97 22.09
C GLU A 87 15.26 16.13 22.11
N ILE A 88 15.25 15.09 21.27
CA ILE A 88 14.12 14.18 21.14
C ILE A 88 14.26 13.02 22.13
N THR A 89 13.25 12.80 22.96
CA THR A 89 13.18 11.65 23.87
C THR A 89 11.94 10.80 23.59
N GLU A 90 12.08 9.49 23.80
CA GLU A 90 11.06 8.50 23.50
C GLU A 90 10.80 7.69 24.77
N LYS A 91 9.57 7.77 25.32
CA LYS A 91 9.22 7.10 26.58
C LYS A 91 7.78 6.62 26.54
N ASN A 92 7.56 5.34 26.85
CA ASN A 92 6.22 4.74 26.90
C ASN A 92 5.40 4.96 25.62
N LYS A 93 6.04 4.91 24.45
CA LYS A 93 5.44 5.18 23.12
C LYS A 93 5.05 6.65 22.90
N CYS A 94 5.39 7.56 23.81
CA CYS A 94 5.25 8.99 23.62
C CYS A 94 6.59 9.60 23.19
N PHE A 95 6.49 10.69 22.44
CA PHE A 95 7.61 11.44 21.91
C PHE A 95 7.62 12.83 22.53
N TYR A 96 8.81 13.31 22.89
CA TYR A 96 9.00 14.60 23.50
C TYR A 96 10.14 15.35 22.82
N MET A 97 10.00 16.67 22.72
CA MET A 97 11.04 17.59 22.27
C MET A 97 11.36 18.54 23.42
N ASN A 98 12.61 18.59 23.87
CA ASN A 98 13.04 19.39 25.02
C ASN A 98 12.15 19.16 26.26
N GLY A 99 11.81 17.89 26.52
CA GLY A 99 10.93 17.47 27.62
C GLY A 99 9.43 17.74 27.42
N LYS A 100 9.01 18.44 26.36
CA LYS A 100 7.60 18.73 26.08
C LYS A 100 6.99 17.69 25.15
N TYR A 101 5.76 17.26 25.45
CA TYR A 101 5.03 16.28 24.65
C TYR A 101 4.83 16.78 23.21
N MET A 102 5.10 15.89 22.24
CA MET A 102 5.03 16.16 20.79
C MET A 102 4.14 15.15 20.05
N GLY A 103 3.91 13.96 20.61
CA GLY A 103 3.10 12.95 19.96
C GLY A 103 3.25 11.57 20.56
N PHE A 104 2.66 10.58 19.89
CA PHE A 104 2.72 9.19 20.35
C PHE A 104 2.60 8.18 19.22
N ALA A 105 3.05 6.95 19.48
CA ALA A 105 2.88 5.82 18.61
C ALA A 105 1.61 5.03 18.96
N HIS A 106 0.82 4.67 17.96
CA HIS A 106 -0.45 3.96 18.12
C HIS A 106 -0.56 2.77 17.17
N ALA A 107 -1.21 1.70 17.61
CA ALA A 107 -1.50 0.56 16.76
C ALA A 107 -2.94 0.65 16.23
N LEU A 108 -3.15 0.50 14.92
CA LEU A 108 -4.48 0.57 14.30
C LEU A 108 -5.44 -0.47 14.90
N THR A 109 -4.94 -1.65 15.26
CA THR A 109 -5.69 -2.69 15.99
C THR A 109 -6.21 -2.27 17.38
N GLN A 110 -5.80 -1.11 17.91
CA GLN A 110 -6.29 -0.54 19.17
C GLN A 110 -7.28 0.61 18.99
N SER A 111 -7.47 1.09 17.76
CA SER A 111 -8.30 2.25 17.45
C SER A 111 -9.75 2.11 17.95
N VAL A 112 -10.33 0.92 17.82
CA VAL A 112 -11.70 0.61 18.28
C VAL A 112 -11.82 0.69 19.81
N VAL A 113 -10.73 0.49 20.56
CA VAL A 113 -10.76 0.34 22.02
C VAL A 113 -10.36 1.64 22.76
N GLN A 114 -9.69 2.60 22.10
CA GLN A 114 -9.04 3.74 22.76
C GLN A 114 -9.56 5.14 22.33
N ALA A 115 -10.86 5.26 22.07
CA ALA A 115 -11.52 6.54 21.75
C ALA A 115 -11.51 7.61 22.90
N SER A 116 -10.86 7.34 24.02
CA SER A 116 -10.94 8.15 25.25
C SER A 116 -9.86 9.24 25.41
N VAL A 117 -8.82 9.26 24.56
CA VAL A 117 -7.74 10.28 24.65
C VAL A 117 -8.02 11.43 23.69
N ALA A 118 -8.21 12.64 24.22
CA ALA A 118 -8.39 13.83 23.40
C ALA A 118 -7.09 14.17 22.63
N THR A 119 -7.20 14.39 21.33
CA THR A 119 -6.07 14.71 20.42
C THR A 119 -6.22 16.08 19.73
N PRO A 120 -6.59 17.17 20.46
CA PRO A 120 -7.00 18.44 19.85
C PRO A 120 -5.88 19.17 19.09
N LYS A 121 -4.61 18.86 19.39
CA LYS A 121 -3.44 19.47 18.76
C LYS A 121 -2.80 18.59 17.69
N VAL A 122 -3.32 17.37 17.48
CA VAL A 122 -2.79 16.51 16.43
C VAL A 122 -3.11 17.14 15.09
N GLY A 123 -2.08 17.44 14.31
CA GLY A 123 -2.17 17.97 12.95
C GLY A 123 -1.73 16.99 11.87
N THR A 124 -1.02 15.92 12.24
CA THR A 124 -0.54 14.93 11.26
C THR A 124 -0.51 13.51 11.84
N ILE A 125 -0.90 12.53 11.02
CA ILE A 125 -0.73 11.10 11.27
C ILE A 125 0.25 10.55 10.25
N ILE A 126 1.28 9.84 10.70
CA ILE A 126 2.19 9.09 9.83
C ILE A 126 1.78 7.62 9.93
N PHE A 127 1.21 7.06 8.85
CA PHE A 127 0.93 5.64 8.78
C PHE A 127 2.08 4.93 8.04
N ASP A 128 3.04 4.45 8.81
CA ASP A 128 4.24 3.80 8.30
C ASP A 128 4.01 2.30 8.03
N GLU A 129 4.62 1.79 6.97
CA GLU A 129 4.43 0.43 6.44
C GLU A 129 2.94 0.03 6.27
N PHE A 130 2.13 0.93 5.68
CA PHE A 130 0.70 0.68 5.48
C PHE A 130 0.40 -0.45 4.48
N THR A 131 1.31 -0.80 3.56
CA THR A 131 1.15 -2.00 2.73
C THR A 131 1.92 -3.19 3.31
N MET A 132 1.45 -4.40 2.98
CA MET A 132 2.06 -5.64 3.46
C MET A 132 2.94 -6.34 2.43
N LYS A 133 3.97 -7.00 2.94
CA LYS A 133 4.69 -8.04 2.21
C LYS A 133 3.88 -9.34 2.30
N GLU A 134 3.65 -9.97 1.16
CA GLU A 134 2.93 -11.23 1.04
C GLU A 134 3.51 -12.33 1.97
N GLY A 135 2.61 -13.13 2.56
CA GLY A 135 2.94 -14.30 3.37
C GLY A 135 3.45 -14.04 4.79
N THR A 136 3.58 -12.78 5.23
CA THR A 136 4.04 -12.47 6.61
C THR A 136 2.90 -12.01 7.52
N TYR A 137 2.04 -11.13 7.01
CA TYR A 137 0.90 -10.57 7.73
C TYR A 137 -0.28 -10.40 6.75
N HIS A 138 -1.50 -10.27 7.29
CA HIS A 138 -2.72 -9.97 6.52
C HIS A 138 -3.34 -8.66 6.99
N TYR A 139 -3.90 -7.89 6.06
CA TYR A 139 -4.73 -6.73 6.40
C TYR A 139 -5.85 -7.16 7.36
N LEU A 140 -6.31 -6.23 8.19
CA LEU A 140 -7.52 -6.45 8.97
C LEU A 140 -8.72 -6.57 8.03
N ASN A 141 -9.73 -7.35 8.41
CA ASN A 141 -10.98 -7.38 7.65
C ASN A 141 -11.58 -5.97 7.65
N ASN A 142 -11.95 -5.48 6.47
CA ASN A 142 -12.43 -4.13 6.22
C ASN A 142 -11.54 -3.02 6.84
N GLU A 143 -10.21 -3.20 6.82
CA GLU A 143 -9.26 -2.32 7.51
C GLU A 143 -9.43 -0.83 7.21
N VAL A 144 -9.73 -0.47 5.96
CA VAL A 144 -9.83 0.94 5.56
C VAL A 144 -11.02 1.61 6.25
N GLU A 145 -12.20 1.00 6.19
CA GLU A 145 -13.44 1.58 6.69
C GLU A 145 -13.60 1.39 8.21
N ASP A 146 -13.54 0.14 8.69
CA ASP A 146 -13.85 -0.19 10.08
C ASP A 146 -12.77 0.26 11.07
N TYR A 147 -11.53 0.42 10.60
CA TYR A 147 -10.40 0.75 11.47
C TYR A 147 -9.77 2.09 11.13
N PHE A 148 -9.25 2.25 9.91
CA PHE A 148 -8.46 3.43 9.57
C PHE A 148 -9.32 4.70 9.51
N LEU A 149 -10.42 4.70 8.76
CA LEU A 149 -11.31 5.85 8.67
C LEU A 149 -11.98 6.15 10.01
N HIS A 150 -12.42 5.14 10.74
CA HIS A 150 -12.94 5.31 12.10
C HIS A 150 -11.91 5.99 13.03
N PHE A 151 -10.65 5.53 13.01
CA PHE A 151 -9.56 6.14 13.76
C PHE A 151 -9.30 7.59 13.33
N TRP A 152 -9.16 7.81 12.03
CA TRP A 152 -8.87 9.13 11.47
C TRP A 152 -9.99 10.11 11.81
N CYS A 153 -11.26 9.78 11.63
CA CYS A 153 -12.41 10.63 11.99
C CYS A 153 -12.41 10.99 13.48
N THR A 154 -12.02 10.05 14.36
CA THR A 154 -11.93 10.27 15.81
C THR A 154 -10.86 11.31 16.17
N VAL A 155 -9.74 11.28 15.46
CA VAL A 155 -8.62 12.22 15.64
C VAL A 155 -8.92 13.55 14.97
N ASP A 156 -9.34 13.51 13.70
CA ASP A 156 -9.57 14.66 12.84
C ASP A 156 -10.65 15.58 13.40
N ARG A 157 -11.84 15.03 13.70
CA ARG A 157 -13.01 15.80 14.11
C ARG A 157 -13.27 17.01 13.17
N PHE A 158 -13.10 16.81 11.87
CA PHE A 158 -13.30 17.81 10.81
C PHE A 158 -12.31 18.99 10.83
N ARG A 159 -11.10 18.79 11.37
CA ARG A 159 -10.06 19.83 11.44
C ARG A 159 -9.11 19.83 10.24
N GLY A 160 -9.12 18.79 9.42
CA GLY A 160 -8.20 18.62 8.30
C GLY A 160 -6.85 18.00 8.69
N VAL A 161 -6.86 17.01 9.60
CA VAL A 161 -5.66 16.27 10.03
C VAL A 161 -5.09 15.50 8.85
N LYS A 162 -3.86 15.87 8.48
CA LYS A 162 -3.14 15.26 7.36
C LYS A 162 -2.70 13.84 7.68
N VAL A 163 -2.79 12.95 6.71
CA VAL A 163 -2.24 11.59 6.82
C VAL A 163 -1.15 11.38 5.76
N ILE A 164 0.00 10.90 6.22
CA ILE A 164 1.14 10.52 5.39
C ILE A 164 1.26 9.00 5.46
N PHE A 165 0.84 8.32 4.40
CA PHE A 165 0.94 6.86 4.27
C PHE A 165 2.27 6.52 3.62
N ILE A 166 3.08 5.69 4.27
CA ILE A 166 4.42 5.32 3.80
C ILE A 166 4.49 3.82 3.62
N SER A 167 4.96 3.37 2.46
CA SER A 167 5.29 1.96 2.28
C SER A 167 6.39 1.73 1.27
N ASN A 168 6.95 0.52 1.28
CA ASN A 168 7.83 0.10 0.20
C ASN A 168 6.99 -0.33 -1.02
N ALA A 169 7.61 -0.42 -2.20
CA ALA A 169 6.98 -0.92 -3.43
C ALA A 169 6.71 -2.44 -3.36
N TYR A 170 5.75 -2.86 -2.55
CA TYR A 170 5.33 -4.27 -2.47
C TYR A 170 4.32 -4.61 -3.57
N SER A 171 3.20 -3.90 -3.61
CA SER A 171 2.10 -4.09 -4.57
C SER A 171 1.35 -2.77 -4.77
N VAL A 172 1.00 -2.41 -6.01
CA VAL A 172 0.04 -1.32 -6.23
C VAL A 172 -1.36 -1.73 -5.78
N ILE A 173 -1.67 -3.02 -5.79
CA ILE A 173 -2.97 -3.50 -5.29
C ILE A 173 -2.88 -3.69 -3.79
N ASN A 174 -3.60 -2.83 -3.08
CA ASN A 174 -3.78 -2.89 -1.65
C ASN A 174 -5.15 -2.29 -1.30
N PRO A 175 -5.73 -2.62 -0.14
CA PRO A 175 -7.07 -2.18 0.23
C PRO A 175 -7.24 -0.66 0.17
N TYR A 176 -6.21 0.12 0.51
CA TYR A 176 -6.30 1.59 0.48
C TYR A 176 -6.38 2.12 -0.95
N PHE A 177 -5.55 1.62 -1.86
CA PHE A 177 -5.59 2.09 -3.25
C PHE A 177 -6.89 1.68 -3.93
N THR A 178 -7.36 0.46 -3.68
CA THR A 178 -8.67 0.01 -4.19
C THR A 178 -9.81 0.86 -3.63
N TYR A 179 -9.84 1.10 -2.32
CA TYR A 179 -10.91 1.88 -1.67
C TYR A 179 -10.95 3.34 -2.14
N PHE A 180 -9.79 3.97 -2.33
CA PHE A 180 -9.70 5.37 -2.77
C PHE A 180 -9.58 5.56 -4.29
N GLY A 181 -9.67 4.48 -5.09
CA GLY A 181 -9.58 4.54 -6.55
C GLY A 181 -8.21 5.02 -7.07
N ILE A 182 -7.14 4.76 -6.33
CA ILE A 182 -5.77 5.16 -6.70
C ILE A 182 -5.23 4.16 -7.72
N ASN A 183 -4.95 4.65 -8.92
CA ASN A 183 -4.27 3.90 -9.98
C ASN A 183 -3.01 4.64 -10.43
N PHE A 184 -2.09 3.93 -11.07
CA PHE A 184 -0.81 4.51 -11.51
C PHE A 184 -0.50 4.12 -12.95
N ASP A 185 -1.54 4.06 -13.79
CA ASP A 185 -1.44 3.62 -15.18
C ASP A 185 -0.68 4.65 -16.03
N GLU A 186 -0.82 5.94 -15.68
CA GLU A 186 -0.22 7.07 -16.41
C GLU A 186 1.08 7.59 -15.77
N GLY A 187 1.71 6.82 -14.86
CA GLY A 187 3.05 7.11 -14.35
C GLY A 187 3.21 6.99 -12.84
N ASN A 188 3.98 7.92 -12.25
CA ASN A 188 4.42 7.83 -10.85
C ASN A 188 3.58 8.68 -9.89
N ILE A 189 2.66 9.51 -10.38
CA ILE A 189 1.85 10.39 -9.56
C ILE A 189 0.40 10.22 -9.96
N TRP A 190 -0.46 10.02 -8.97
CA TRP A 190 -1.90 10.11 -9.07
C TRP A 190 -2.40 11.12 -8.05
N LYS A 191 -3.40 11.94 -8.40
CA LYS A 191 -3.97 12.91 -7.46
C LYS A 191 -5.40 13.28 -7.82
N ASN A 192 -6.18 13.61 -6.81
CA ASN A 192 -7.46 14.28 -6.93
C ASN A 192 -7.48 15.53 -6.01
N GLU A 193 -8.66 15.98 -5.61
CA GLU A 193 -8.83 17.18 -4.77
C GLU A 193 -8.20 17.03 -3.37
N ASP A 194 -8.34 15.87 -2.73
CA ASP A 194 -7.94 15.64 -1.33
C ASP A 194 -6.81 14.61 -1.13
N ILE A 195 -6.47 13.88 -2.19
CA ILE A 195 -5.53 12.77 -2.13
C ILE A 195 -4.43 12.95 -3.18
N ILE A 196 -3.21 12.65 -2.79
CA ILE A 196 -2.08 12.41 -3.70
C ILE A 196 -1.44 11.07 -3.38
N ALA A 197 -1.08 10.33 -4.42
CA ALA A 197 -0.28 9.13 -4.33
C ALA A 197 0.94 9.26 -5.24
N MET A 198 2.12 8.95 -4.71
CA MET A 198 3.38 9.04 -5.42
C MET A 198 4.18 7.76 -5.28
N LYS A 199 4.60 7.20 -6.42
CA LYS A 199 5.68 6.23 -6.55
C LYS A 199 7.00 6.97 -6.58
N THR A 200 7.80 6.89 -5.51
CA THR A 200 9.11 7.56 -5.46
C THR A 200 10.02 6.98 -6.54
N ASN A 201 10.59 7.82 -7.40
CA ASN A 201 11.45 7.39 -8.50
C ASN A 201 12.84 8.05 -8.42
N SER A 202 13.63 7.69 -7.41
CA SER A 202 14.93 8.31 -7.15
C SER A 202 16.03 7.63 -7.97
N VAL A 203 16.16 8.01 -9.25
CA VAL A 203 17.15 7.43 -10.19
C VAL A 203 18.57 7.50 -9.62
N LYS A 204 18.99 8.69 -9.18
CA LYS A 204 20.33 8.92 -8.62
C LYS A 204 20.58 8.12 -7.35
N TYR A 205 19.57 8.00 -6.47
CA TYR A 205 19.65 7.15 -5.29
C TYR A 205 19.96 5.70 -5.67
N ARG A 206 19.25 5.13 -6.66
CA ARG A 206 19.53 3.77 -7.15
C ARG A 206 20.93 3.63 -7.70
N GLU A 207 21.40 4.59 -8.49
CA GLU A 207 22.75 4.59 -9.05
C GLU A 207 23.82 4.61 -7.95
N GLN A 208 23.63 5.46 -6.94
CA GLN A 208 24.52 5.52 -5.77
C GLN A 208 24.50 4.20 -4.97
N ILE A 209 23.33 3.59 -4.75
CA ILE A 209 23.25 2.29 -4.06
C ILE A 209 23.94 1.19 -4.87
N LYS A 210 23.77 1.14 -6.20
CA LYS A 210 24.43 0.16 -7.08
C LYS A 210 25.95 0.22 -7.02
N GLN A 211 26.54 1.38 -6.68
CA GLN A 211 27.98 1.55 -6.49
C GLN A 211 28.50 1.00 -5.16
N THR A 212 27.63 0.80 -4.16
CA THR A 212 28.05 0.25 -2.86
C THR A 212 28.38 -1.25 -2.95
N ARG A 213 29.24 -1.75 -2.04
CA ARG A 213 29.54 -3.20 -1.93
C ARG A 213 28.28 -4.05 -1.79
N SER A 214 27.31 -3.58 -0.99
CA SER A 214 26.02 -4.24 -0.82
C SER A 214 25.17 -4.21 -2.09
N GLY A 215 25.13 -3.08 -2.79
CA GLY A 215 24.42 -2.94 -4.06
C GLY A 215 24.96 -3.87 -5.14
N GLN A 216 26.29 -3.96 -5.27
CA GLN A 216 26.97 -4.87 -6.20
C GLN A 216 26.73 -6.35 -5.90
N LEU A 217 26.57 -6.72 -4.62
CA LEU A 217 26.18 -8.07 -4.22
C LEU A 217 24.71 -8.33 -4.56
N LEU A 218 23.82 -7.40 -4.19
CA LEU A 218 22.39 -7.53 -4.39
C LEU A 218 22.01 -7.58 -5.86
N SER A 219 22.69 -6.83 -6.74
CA SER A 219 22.43 -6.84 -8.19
C SER A 219 22.64 -8.21 -8.86
N LYS A 220 23.30 -9.15 -8.17
CA LYS A 220 23.46 -10.54 -8.61
C LYS A 220 22.32 -11.45 -8.17
N THR A 221 21.31 -10.91 -7.50
CA THR A 221 20.19 -11.68 -6.92
C THR A 221 18.86 -11.20 -7.50
N ASN A 222 17.89 -12.11 -7.58
CA ASN A 222 16.51 -11.75 -7.96
C ASN A 222 15.96 -10.66 -7.03
N TYR A 223 16.27 -10.73 -5.74
CA TYR A 223 15.85 -9.73 -4.76
C TYR A 223 16.39 -8.32 -5.08
N GLY A 224 17.67 -8.21 -5.44
CA GLY A 224 18.27 -6.92 -5.78
C GLY A 224 17.74 -6.36 -7.09
N ASN A 225 17.40 -7.18 -8.08
CA ASN A 225 16.76 -6.69 -9.31
C ASN A 225 15.43 -5.97 -9.01
N PHE A 226 14.60 -6.50 -8.09
CA PHE A 226 13.38 -5.81 -7.66
C PHE A 226 13.67 -4.58 -6.80
N ALA A 227 14.50 -4.74 -5.75
CA ALA A 227 14.76 -3.68 -4.77
C ALA A 227 15.53 -2.48 -5.37
N LEU A 228 16.44 -2.73 -6.32
CA LEU A 228 17.28 -1.71 -6.94
C LEU A 228 16.66 -1.06 -8.17
N ASN A 229 15.56 -1.59 -8.72
CA ASN A 229 14.88 -1.02 -9.88
C ASN A 229 13.46 -0.52 -9.55
N ASN A 230 13.08 -0.48 -8.26
CA ASN A 230 11.78 -0.01 -7.78
C ASN A 230 10.57 -0.68 -8.46
N GLN A 231 10.73 -1.92 -8.90
CA GLN A 231 9.64 -2.68 -9.48
C GLN A 231 8.79 -3.27 -8.36
N PHE A 232 7.46 -3.16 -8.47
CA PHE A 232 6.55 -3.77 -7.51
C PHE A 232 6.74 -5.28 -7.54
N LYS A 233 7.23 -5.83 -6.44
CA LYS A 233 7.70 -7.21 -6.35
C LYS A 233 6.59 -8.24 -6.63
N LEU A 234 5.33 -7.86 -6.41
CA LEU A 234 4.18 -8.77 -6.41
C LEU A 234 3.20 -8.55 -7.57
N ASP A 235 3.52 -7.64 -8.50
CA ASP A 235 2.67 -7.33 -9.64
C ASP A 235 3.19 -8.09 -10.87
N SER A 236 2.73 -9.34 -11.04
CA SER A 236 2.90 -10.07 -12.30
C SER A 236 1.75 -9.71 -13.23
N TYR A 237 2.10 -9.08 -14.35
CA TYR A 237 1.18 -8.79 -15.46
C TYR A 237 0.96 -10.01 -16.38
N ASP A 238 1.50 -11.18 -16.03
CA ASP A 238 1.17 -12.41 -16.74
C ASP A 238 -0.35 -12.64 -16.64
N PHE A 239 -0.96 -13.08 -17.73
CA PHE A 239 -2.41 -13.26 -17.83
C PHE A 239 -3.24 -11.97 -17.71
N ILE A 240 -2.64 -10.79 -17.88
CA ILE A 240 -3.38 -9.54 -18.08
C ILE A 240 -3.52 -9.28 -19.58
N ALA A 241 -4.75 -9.26 -20.09
CA ALA A 241 -5.06 -8.99 -21.48
C ALA A 241 -6.51 -8.53 -21.67
N GLU A 242 -6.73 -7.68 -22.66
CA GLU A 242 -8.08 -7.41 -23.14
C GLU A 242 -8.72 -8.67 -23.72
N LYS A 243 -10.04 -8.80 -23.56
CA LYS A 243 -10.80 -9.89 -24.17
C LYS A 243 -10.76 -9.79 -25.70
N THR A 244 -10.73 -10.94 -26.37
CA THR A 244 -10.87 -10.97 -27.83
C THR A 244 -12.25 -10.50 -28.28
N SER A 245 -12.36 -10.09 -29.54
CA SER A 245 -13.65 -9.77 -30.18
C SER A 245 -14.59 -10.97 -30.23
N ASN A 246 -14.05 -12.19 -30.30
CA ASN A 246 -14.79 -13.44 -30.40
C ASN A 246 -15.25 -14.00 -29.05
N ALA A 247 -14.74 -13.44 -27.94
CA ALA A 247 -15.11 -13.85 -26.59
C ALA A 247 -16.61 -13.62 -26.33
N ARG A 248 -17.32 -14.69 -25.95
CA ARG A 248 -18.75 -14.67 -25.64
C ARG A 248 -19.00 -14.69 -24.14
N TYR A 249 -19.94 -13.86 -23.71
CA TYR A 249 -20.37 -13.77 -22.32
C TYR A 249 -20.87 -15.12 -21.80
N LYS A 250 -20.55 -15.44 -20.53
CA LYS A 250 -20.97 -16.68 -19.87
C LYS A 250 -21.81 -16.42 -18.61
N PHE A 251 -21.28 -15.67 -17.65
CA PHE A 251 -21.95 -15.39 -16.38
C PHE A 251 -21.28 -14.22 -15.65
N ASP A 252 -21.92 -13.71 -14.60
CA ASP A 252 -21.37 -12.67 -13.72
C ASP A 252 -20.87 -13.30 -12.41
N MET A 253 -19.86 -12.68 -11.81
CA MET A 253 -19.40 -13.00 -10.46
C MET A 253 -19.31 -11.72 -9.63
N ILE A 254 -19.50 -11.86 -8.33
CA ILE A 254 -19.17 -10.85 -7.33
C ILE A 254 -17.99 -11.39 -6.52
N LEU A 255 -16.86 -10.69 -6.63
CA LEU A 255 -15.58 -11.03 -6.01
C LEU A 255 -15.25 -9.99 -4.93
N ASP A 256 -15.54 -10.26 -3.66
CA ASP A 256 -15.28 -9.34 -2.53
C ASP A 256 -15.77 -7.90 -2.85
N GLY A 257 -17.03 -7.78 -3.28
CA GLY A 257 -17.69 -6.53 -3.67
C GLY A 257 -17.47 -6.09 -5.12
N LEU A 258 -16.52 -6.68 -5.85
CA LEU A 258 -16.23 -6.35 -7.26
C LEU A 258 -17.13 -7.16 -8.21
N GLU A 259 -18.02 -6.48 -8.95
CA GLU A 259 -18.80 -7.13 -10.01
C GLU A 259 -17.99 -7.29 -11.30
N VAL A 260 -17.91 -8.53 -11.79
CA VAL A 260 -17.14 -8.88 -12.99
C VAL A 260 -17.93 -9.80 -13.91
N GLY A 261 -17.68 -9.71 -15.21
CA GLY A 261 -18.22 -10.63 -16.21
C GLY A 261 -17.17 -11.63 -16.68
N VAL A 262 -17.59 -12.88 -16.85
CA VAL A 262 -16.78 -13.97 -17.37
C VAL A 262 -17.13 -14.24 -18.83
N TRP A 263 -16.10 -14.27 -19.67
CA TRP A 263 -16.21 -14.47 -21.11
C TRP A 263 -15.37 -15.66 -21.52
N PHE A 264 -15.76 -16.35 -22.60
CA PHE A 264 -15.00 -17.44 -23.17
C PHE A 264 -14.89 -17.27 -24.67
N ASP A 265 -13.66 -17.35 -25.17
CA ASP A 265 -13.37 -17.39 -26.58
C ASP A 265 -13.24 -18.83 -27.04
N ASN A 266 -14.16 -19.27 -27.90
CA ASN A 266 -14.18 -20.64 -28.40
C ASN A 266 -13.00 -20.95 -29.33
N GLU A 267 -12.42 -19.94 -29.99
CA GLU A 267 -11.32 -20.15 -30.94
C GLU A 267 -10.00 -20.34 -30.21
N SER A 268 -9.70 -19.44 -29.27
CA SER A 268 -8.46 -19.49 -28.49
C SER A 268 -8.56 -20.44 -27.29
N GLY A 269 -9.76 -20.79 -26.84
CA GLY A 269 -9.99 -21.63 -25.68
C GLY A 269 -9.67 -20.95 -24.35
N TYR A 270 -9.55 -19.62 -24.34
CA TYR A 270 -9.26 -18.82 -23.16
C TYR A 270 -10.53 -18.21 -22.55
N TYR A 271 -10.50 -18.11 -21.22
CA TYR A 271 -11.45 -17.32 -20.45
C TYR A 271 -10.90 -15.92 -20.22
N PHE A 272 -11.78 -14.94 -20.18
CA PHE A 272 -11.47 -13.55 -19.83
C PHE A 272 -12.41 -13.08 -18.73
N ILE A 273 -11.86 -12.47 -17.68
CA ILE A 273 -12.62 -11.86 -16.59
C ILE A 273 -12.44 -10.35 -16.67
N THR A 274 -13.56 -9.63 -16.78
CA THR A 274 -13.59 -8.21 -17.16
C THR A 274 -14.53 -7.40 -16.26
N ASN A 275 -14.35 -6.08 -16.19
CA ASN A 275 -15.28 -5.16 -15.53
C ASN A 275 -16.61 -4.97 -16.31
N LYS A 276 -16.74 -5.60 -17.49
CA LYS A 276 -17.99 -5.65 -18.26
C LYS A 276 -18.85 -6.83 -17.80
N TYR A 277 -19.89 -6.54 -17.03
CA TYR A 277 -20.85 -7.52 -16.48
C TYR A 277 -22.28 -7.25 -16.98
N SER A 278 -23.21 -8.17 -16.71
CA SER A 278 -24.65 -8.06 -17.01
C SER A 278 -24.99 -7.74 -18.48
N CYS A 279 -24.15 -8.18 -19.41
CA CYS A 279 -24.25 -7.86 -20.85
C CYS A 279 -25.40 -8.58 -21.58
N ASN A 280 -26.07 -9.56 -20.95
CA ASN A 280 -27.19 -10.31 -21.52
C ASN A 280 -28.56 -9.97 -20.86
N GLY A 281 -28.66 -8.87 -20.12
CA GLY A 281 -29.88 -8.51 -19.37
C GLY A 281 -30.07 -9.31 -18.07
N THR A 282 -31.25 -9.18 -17.45
CA THR A 282 -31.59 -9.64 -16.07
C THR A 282 -31.50 -11.16 -15.82
N ASN A 283 -31.15 -11.97 -16.82
CA ASN A 283 -31.09 -13.44 -16.72
C ASN A 283 -29.66 -14.00 -16.62
N SER A 284 -28.63 -13.17 -16.42
CA SER A 284 -27.30 -13.68 -16.10
C SER A 284 -27.25 -14.29 -14.70
N ILE A 285 -26.73 -15.51 -14.59
CA ILE A 285 -26.45 -16.10 -13.29
C ILE A 285 -25.33 -15.28 -12.65
N LYS A 286 -25.62 -14.66 -11.49
CA LYS A 286 -24.63 -13.95 -10.67
C LYS A 286 -24.19 -14.84 -9.51
N PHE A 287 -22.91 -15.16 -9.43
CA PHE A 287 -22.36 -15.91 -8.30
C PHE A 287 -21.78 -14.97 -7.25
N ALA A 288 -22.30 -15.05 -6.02
CA ALA A 288 -21.74 -14.37 -4.87
C ALA A 288 -20.80 -15.33 -4.13
N LEU A 289 -19.55 -14.90 -3.97
CA LEU A 289 -18.46 -15.78 -3.55
C LEU A 289 -18.03 -15.55 -2.09
N SER A 290 -18.62 -14.53 -1.45
CA SER A 290 -18.55 -14.28 -0.01
C SER A 290 -19.95 -14.05 0.56
N ASN A 291 -20.11 -14.25 1.88
CA ASN A 291 -21.38 -13.99 2.57
C ASN A 291 -21.80 -12.51 2.45
N THR A 292 -20.82 -11.60 2.42
CA THR A 292 -21.01 -10.15 2.28
C THR A 292 -21.44 -9.75 0.87
N ASP A 293 -21.17 -10.60 -0.13
CA ASP A 293 -21.54 -10.36 -1.53
C ASP A 293 -22.96 -10.86 -1.88
N LEU A 294 -23.66 -11.49 -0.93
CA LEU A 294 -25.02 -11.94 -1.14
C LEU A 294 -25.95 -10.74 -1.38
N LYS A 295 -26.48 -10.58 -2.60
CA LYS A 295 -27.43 -9.52 -2.96
C LYS A 295 -28.52 -10.07 -3.87
N GLY A 296 -29.79 -9.98 -3.45
CA GLY A 296 -30.93 -10.32 -4.30
C GLY A 296 -30.85 -11.72 -4.92
N ALA A 297 -30.93 -11.81 -6.25
CA ALA A 297 -30.93 -13.05 -7.04
C ALA A 297 -29.51 -13.62 -7.33
N THR A 298 -28.62 -13.64 -6.33
CA THR A 298 -27.29 -14.26 -6.45
C THR A 298 -27.29 -15.71 -5.97
N ILE A 299 -26.61 -16.61 -6.69
CA ILE A 299 -26.30 -17.95 -6.17
C ILE A 299 -25.09 -17.80 -5.25
N PHE A 300 -25.31 -17.91 -3.95
CA PHE A 300 -24.23 -18.00 -2.99
C PHE A 300 -23.70 -19.42 -2.91
N THR A 301 -22.37 -19.57 -3.02
CA THR A 301 -21.74 -20.85 -2.74
C THR A 301 -20.48 -20.70 -1.90
N LYS A 302 -20.42 -21.45 -0.79
CA LYS A 302 -19.17 -21.65 -0.02
C LYS A 302 -18.27 -22.69 -0.64
N ASN A 303 -18.80 -23.52 -1.55
CA ASN A 303 -18.09 -24.65 -2.13
C ASN A 303 -18.38 -24.72 -3.62
N VAL A 304 -17.35 -24.51 -4.43
CA VAL A 304 -17.47 -24.50 -5.89
C VAL A 304 -17.98 -25.83 -6.44
N ARG A 305 -17.81 -26.92 -5.67
CA ARG A 305 -18.20 -28.27 -6.07
C ARG A 305 -19.69 -28.37 -6.42
N GLY A 306 -19.98 -28.86 -7.62
CA GLY A 306 -21.33 -29.03 -8.15
C GLY A 306 -21.86 -27.86 -8.99
N ILE A 307 -21.12 -26.74 -9.07
CA ILE A 307 -21.45 -25.63 -9.99
C ILE A 307 -20.49 -25.69 -11.17
N PHE A 308 -20.93 -26.33 -12.26
CA PHE A 308 -20.13 -26.61 -13.45
C PHE A 308 -19.35 -25.39 -13.98
N GLN A 309 -20.00 -24.23 -14.03
CA GLN A 309 -19.39 -22.99 -14.52
C GLN A 309 -18.15 -22.59 -13.72
N LEU A 310 -18.27 -22.59 -12.38
CA LEU A 310 -17.19 -22.18 -11.50
C LEU A 310 -16.12 -23.26 -11.36
N GLU A 311 -16.49 -24.55 -11.35
CA GLU A 311 -15.53 -25.66 -11.37
C GLU A 311 -14.66 -25.62 -12.63
N ASN A 312 -15.29 -25.42 -13.78
CA ASN A 312 -14.59 -25.34 -15.06
C ASN A 312 -13.68 -24.11 -15.13
N LEU A 313 -14.15 -22.95 -14.65
CA LEU A 313 -13.33 -21.74 -14.58
C LEU A 313 -12.10 -21.95 -13.68
N GLY A 314 -12.28 -22.52 -12.49
CA GLY A 314 -11.18 -22.83 -11.58
C GLY A 314 -10.19 -23.85 -12.15
N LYS A 315 -10.68 -24.84 -12.91
CA LYS A 315 -9.84 -25.79 -13.65
C LYS A 315 -9.03 -25.09 -14.74
N MET A 316 -9.66 -24.24 -15.54
CA MET A 316 -8.99 -23.48 -16.61
C MET A 316 -7.96 -22.50 -16.05
N TYR A 317 -8.22 -21.90 -14.90
CA TYR A 317 -7.24 -21.06 -14.20
C TYR A 317 -5.97 -21.85 -13.87
N ARG A 318 -6.11 -23.04 -13.27
CA ARG A 318 -4.97 -23.94 -12.99
C ARG A 318 -4.21 -24.40 -14.23
N TYR A 319 -4.83 -24.35 -15.40
CA TYR A 319 -4.20 -24.64 -16.69
C TYR A 319 -3.56 -23.41 -17.35
N GLY A 320 -3.58 -22.24 -16.70
CA GLY A 320 -3.08 -21.00 -17.27
C GLY A 320 -3.91 -20.51 -18.46
N ARG A 321 -5.23 -20.72 -18.42
CA ARG A 321 -6.16 -20.36 -19.52
C ARG A 321 -7.18 -19.29 -19.15
N VAL A 322 -6.92 -18.52 -18.10
CA VAL A 322 -7.78 -17.43 -17.66
C VAL A 322 -6.96 -16.16 -17.68
N TYR A 323 -7.43 -15.18 -18.46
CA TYR A 323 -6.90 -13.84 -18.54
C TYR A 323 -7.83 -12.86 -17.81
N PHE A 324 -7.27 -11.76 -17.36
CA PHE A 324 -7.96 -10.71 -16.63
C PHE A 324 -7.77 -9.37 -17.35
N GLU A 325 -8.81 -8.55 -17.41
CA GLU A 325 -8.74 -7.22 -18.04
C GLU A 325 -7.74 -6.31 -17.32
N ASP A 326 -7.69 -6.40 -15.98
CA ASP A 326 -6.76 -5.65 -15.16
C ASP A 326 -6.21 -6.49 -13.98
N LEU A 327 -5.17 -5.95 -13.36
CA LEU A 327 -4.47 -6.60 -12.26
C LEU A 327 -5.34 -6.69 -10.99
N GLN A 328 -6.28 -5.77 -10.78
CA GLN A 328 -7.16 -5.77 -9.61
C GLN A 328 -8.09 -6.99 -9.66
N ILE A 329 -8.75 -7.24 -10.80
CA ILE A 329 -9.59 -8.42 -10.99
C ILE A 329 -8.76 -9.69 -10.73
N LYS A 330 -7.56 -9.79 -11.30
CA LYS A 330 -6.66 -10.95 -11.11
C LYS A 330 -6.41 -11.24 -9.64
N LYS A 331 -5.98 -10.23 -8.87
CA LYS A 331 -5.64 -10.45 -7.45
C LYS A 331 -6.84 -10.75 -6.58
N VAL A 332 -7.98 -10.12 -6.82
CA VAL A 332 -9.21 -10.42 -6.07
C VAL A 332 -9.66 -11.85 -6.38
N TYR A 333 -9.64 -12.25 -7.65
CA TYR A 333 -9.94 -13.63 -8.06
C TYR A 333 -8.98 -14.64 -7.43
N GLU A 334 -7.68 -14.38 -7.44
CA GLU A 334 -6.65 -15.21 -6.78
C GLU A 334 -6.88 -15.33 -5.26
N SER A 335 -7.27 -14.24 -4.60
CA SER A 335 -7.60 -14.24 -3.17
C SER A 335 -8.82 -15.09 -2.87
N VAL A 336 -9.84 -15.06 -3.74
CA VAL A 336 -11.06 -15.86 -3.59
C VAL A 336 -10.79 -17.33 -3.87
N ILE A 337 -10.15 -17.66 -4.99
CA ILE A 337 -9.90 -19.06 -5.39
C ILE A 337 -8.91 -19.77 -4.47
N SER A 338 -7.99 -19.06 -3.81
CA SER A 338 -7.08 -19.68 -2.83
C SER A 338 -7.79 -20.19 -1.56
N LYS A 339 -9.03 -19.71 -1.31
CA LYS A 339 -9.88 -20.16 -0.21
C LYS A 339 -10.75 -21.38 -0.59
N TRP A 340 -10.68 -21.83 -1.85
CA TRP A 340 -11.48 -22.90 -2.44
C TRP A 340 -10.63 -24.09 -2.86
#